data_AF-A3Z2R9-F1
#
_entry.id   AF-A3Z2R9-F1
#
_cell.length_a   1.000
_cell.length_b   1.000
_cell.length_c   1.000
_cell.angle_alpha   90.00
_cell.angle_beta   90.00
_cell.angle_gamma   90.00
#
_symmetry.space_group_name_H-M   'P 1'
#
loop_
_entity.id
_entity.type
_entity.pdbx_description
1 polymer ?
#
loop_
_entity_poly.entity_id
_entity_poly.type
_entity_poly.pdbx_seq_one_letter_code
_entity_poly.pdbx_strand_id
1 'polypeptide(L)' 'MTVLSSDRSDLVILKRSRDGDIPLYAVHNITSNRLTLSLAQLRAESDGGFVDCLSRQSFTAQEQPSIEPYAVHWLVTR' A
#
# COMPACT_ATOMS: atom_id res chain seq x y z
N MET A 1 2.32 11.78 9.25
CA MET A 1 2.78 10.49 8.72
C MET A 1 2.45 9.44 9.77
N THR A 2 1.89 8.31 9.36
CA THR A 2 1.37 7.27 10.26
C THR A 2 1.87 5.90 9.81
N VAL A 3 2.33 5.06 10.75
CA VAL A 3 2.71 3.67 10.48
C VAL A 3 1.47 2.79 10.58
N LEU A 4 1.19 1.98 9.55
CA LEU A 4 0.02 1.09 9.50
C LEU A 4 0.37 -0.40 9.71
N SER A 5 1.65 -0.74 9.73
CA SER A 5 2.16 -2.12 9.83
C SER A 5 2.91 -2.37 11.14
N SER A 6 2.46 -1.77 12.24
CA SER A 6 3.19 -1.82 13.54
C SER A 6 3.30 -3.23 14.13
N ASP A 7 2.48 -4.16 13.67
CA ASP A 7 2.42 -5.57 14.07
C ASP A 7 3.15 -6.51 13.08
N ARG A 8 3.78 -5.97 12.03
CA ARG A 8 4.51 -6.72 11.00
C ARG A 8 6.01 -6.46 11.10
N SER A 9 6.80 -7.53 11.04
CA SER A 9 8.27 -7.45 10.98
C SER A 9 8.85 -7.65 9.58
N ASP A 10 8.01 -7.90 8.58
CA ASP A 10 8.39 -8.26 7.21
C ASP A 10 7.84 -7.29 6.14
N LEU A 11 6.92 -6.42 6.54
CA LEU A 11 6.26 -5.46 5.66
C LEU A 11 6.18 -4.10 6.36
N VAL A 12 6.61 -3.05 5.67
CA VAL A 12 6.47 -1.66 6.12
C VAL A 12 5.35 -1.01 5.32
N ILE A 13 4.37 -0.43 6.01
CA ILE A 13 3.30 0.38 5.42
C ILE A 13 3.26 1.74 6.14
N LEU A 14 3.49 2.81 5.37
CA LEU A 14 3.41 4.19 5.85
C LEU A 14 2.30 4.94 5.12
N LYS A 15 1.43 5.62 5.87
CA LYS A 15 0.47 6.58 5.34
C LYS A 15 1.04 8.00 5.46
N ARG A 16 1.17 8.67 4.33
CA ARG A 16 1.45 10.10 4.24
C ARG A 16 0.19 10.82 3.78
N SER A 17 -0.30 11.73 4.59
CA SER A 17 -1.37 12.66 4.25
C SER A 17 -1.02 14.05 4.77
N ARG A 18 -1.49 15.07 4.06
CA ARG A 18 -1.56 16.46 4.48
C ARG A 18 -3.02 16.90 4.32
N ASP A 19 -3.48 17.86 5.12
CA ASP A 19 -4.87 18.32 5.03
C ASP A 19 -5.23 18.72 3.60
N GLY A 20 -6.27 18.09 3.05
CA GLY A 20 -6.77 18.30 1.69
C GLY A 20 -6.15 17.41 0.59
N ASP A 21 -5.06 16.68 0.87
CA ASP A 21 -4.39 15.83 -0.14
C ASP A 21 -4.87 14.37 -0.11
N ILE A 22 -4.89 13.74 -1.29
CA ILE A 22 -5.09 12.29 -1.42
C ILE A 22 -3.98 11.57 -0.65
N PRO A 23 -4.31 10.65 0.29
CA PRO A 23 -3.30 9.94 1.05
C PRO A 23 -2.44 9.04 0.15
N LEU A 24 -1.13 9.06 0.37
CA LEU A 24 -0.17 8.14 -0.23
C LEU A 24 0.17 7.05 0.79
N TYR A 25 0.11 5.80 0.34
CA TYR A 25 0.50 4.62 1.10
C TYR A 25 1.79 4.05 0.51
N ALA A 26 2.90 4.21 1.23
CA ALA A 26 4.17 3.60 0.85
C ALA A 26 4.23 2.19 1.45
N VAL A 27 4.36 1.19 0.59
CA VAL A 27 4.44 -0.24 0.95
C VAL A 27 5.82 -0.75 0.56
N HIS A 28 6.50 -1.41 1.49
CA HIS A 28 7.83 -1.98 1.25
C HIS A 28 7.92 -3.36 1.90
N ASN A 29 8.14 -4.39 1.08
CA ASN A 29 8.52 -5.71 1.55
C ASN A 29 10.01 -5.69 1.89
N ILE A 30 10.36 -5.88 3.15
CA ILE A 30 11.76 -5.82 3.61
C ILE A 30 12.44 -7.19 3.65
N THR A 31 11.83 -8.19 3.02
CA THR A 31 12.28 -9.58 3.06
C THR A 31 12.50 -10.17 1.66
N SER A 32 13.20 -11.31 1.63
CA SER A 32 13.37 -12.13 0.42
C SER A 32 12.13 -12.96 0.05
N ASN A 33 11.06 -12.90 0.84
CA ASN A 33 9.86 -13.70 0.62
C ASN A 33 8.81 -12.89 -0.11
N ARG A 34 8.04 -13.53 -1.00
CA ARG A 34 6.84 -12.91 -1.59
C ARG A 34 5.78 -12.78 -0.49
N LEU A 35 5.15 -11.61 -0.40
CA LEU A 35 4.09 -11.31 0.56
C LEU A 35 2.77 -11.05 -0.17
N THR A 36 1.67 -11.12 0.56
CA THR A 36 0.33 -10.71 0.06
C THR A 36 -0.11 -9.47 0.82
N LEU A 37 -0.52 -8.43 0.09
CA LEU A 37 -1.04 -7.19 0.68
C LEU A 37 -2.57 -7.18 0.61
N SER A 38 -3.26 -7.09 1.74
CA SER A 38 -4.71 -6.83 1.73
C SER A 38 -4.96 -5.32 1.58
N LEU A 39 -5.50 -4.88 0.44
CA LEU A 39 -5.78 -3.45 0.21
C LEU A 39 -6.88 -2.91 1.13
N ALA A 40 -7.81 -3.76 1.57
CA ALA A 40 -8.83 -3.43 2.56
C ALA A 40 -8.23 -2.93 3.89
N GLN A 41 -7.02 -3.37 4.25
CA GLN A 41 -6.36 -2.95 5.50
C GLN A 41 -5.83 -1.51 5.45
N LEU A 42 -5.68 -0.93 4.26
CA LEU A 42 -5.17 0.44 4.10
C LEU A 42 -6.19 1.50 4.56
N ARG A 43 -7.40 1.09 4.97
CA ARG A 43 -8.48 1.96 5.50
C ARG A 43 -8.73 3.18 4.61
N ALA A 44 -8.64 2.99 3.30
CA ALA A 44 -9.06 4.02 2.39
C ALA A 44 -10.57 3.88 2.18
N GLU A 45 -11.32 4.95 2.42
CA GLU A 45 -12.76 5.02 2.13
C GLU A 45 -13.07 5.01 0.62
N SER A 46 -12.09 4.66 -0.23
CA SER A 46 -12.25 4.65 -1.69
C SER A 46 -12.64 3.26 -2.17
N ASP A 47 -13.89 3.14 -2.61
CA ASP A 47 -14.38 2.02 -3.41
C ASP A 47 -13.70 1.96 -4.81
N GLY A 48 -12.98 3.02 -5.22
CA GLY A 48 -12.33 3.16 -6.52
C GLY A 48 -11.04 2.34 -6.71
N GLY A 49 -10.49 1.80 -5.62
CA GLY A 49 -9.24 1.05 -5.63
C GLY A 49 -8.00 1.93 -5.61
N PHE A 50 -6.86 1.39 -6.05
CA PHE A 50 -5.55 2.02 -5.91
C PHE A 50 -4.79 2.08 -7.23
N VAL A 51 -3.93 3.10 -7.37
CA VAL A 51 -2.90 3.17 -8.41
C VAL A 51 -1.54 3.19 -7.73
N ASP A 52 -0.63 2.34 -8.21
CA ASP A 52 0.78 2.42 -7.86
C ASP A 52 1.47 3.46 -8.74
N CYS A 53 1.92 4.56 -8.13
CA CYS A 53 2.59 5.65 -8.82
C CYS A 53 3.93 5.23 -9.45
N LEU A 54 4.57 4.17 -8.96
CA LEU A 54 5.88 3.73 -9.43
C LEU A 54 5.78 2.88 -10.69
N SER A 55 4.87 1.90 -10.70
CA SER A 55 4.67 0.98 -11.82
C SER A 55 3.55 1.41 -12.78
N ARG A 56 2.70 2.36 -12.37
CA ARG A 56 1.42 2.74 -13.01
C ARG A 56 0.39 1.60 -13.04
N GLN A 57 0.67 0.49 -12.35
CA GLN A 57 -0.31 -0.58 -12.18
C GLN A 57 -1.48 -0.09 -11.33
N SER A 58 -2.64 -0.69 -11.56
CA SER A 58 -3.86 -0.34 -10.84
C SER A 58 -4.50 -1.58 -10.25
N PHE A 59 -5.09 -1.43 -9.08
CA PHE A 59 -5.67 -2.51 -8.30
C PHE A 59 -7.10 -2.14 -7.90
N THR A 60 -7.97 -3.15 -7.88
CA THR A 60 -9.33 -2.97 -7.33
C THR A 60 -9.29 -2.94 -5.80
N ALA A 61 -10.29 -2.32 -5.15
CA ALA A 61 -10.29 -2.15 -3.69
C ALA A 61 -10.24 -3.49 -2.90
N GLN A 62 -10.76 -4.57 -3.48
CA GLN A 62 -10.81 -5.90 -2.88
C GLN A 62 -9.64 -6.81 -3.29
N GLU A 63 -8.72 -6.30 -4.11
CA GLU A 63 -7.59 -7.07 -4.59
C GLU A 63 -6.56 -7.33 -3.48
N GLN A 64 -5.88 -8.47 -3.58
CA GLN A 64 -4.79 -8.83 -2.68
C GLN A 64 -3.50 -9.03 -3.48
N PRO A 65 -2.86 -7.93 -3.95
CA PRO A 65 -1.68 -8.04 -4.79
C PRO A 65 -0.54 -8.76 -4.07
N SER A 66 0.19 -9.56 -4.85
CA SER A 66 1.49 -10.09 -4.42
C SER A 66 2.52 -8.98 -4.41
N ILE A 67 3.25 -8.85 -3.31
CA ILE A 67 4.40 -7.95 -3.18
C ILE A 67 5.66 -8.80 -3.34
N GLU A 68 6.38 -8.55 -4.42
CA GLU A 68 7.64 -9.25 -4.71
C GLU A 68 8.69 -9.01 -3.60
N PRO A 69 9.67 -9.91 -3.44
CA PRO A 69 10.81 -9.68 -2.56
C PRO A 69 11.44 -8.30 -2.79
N TYR A 70 11.64 -7.54 -1.71
CA TYR A 70 12.24 -6.19 -1.74
C TYR A 70 11.49 -5.14 -2.58
N ALA A 71 10.25 -5.41 -2.99
CA ALA A 71 9.48 -4.47 -3.79
C ALA A 71 9.00 -3.27 -2.96
N VAL A 72 8.93 -2.13 -3.64
CA VAL A 72 8.39 -0.86 -3.12
C VAL A 72 7.24 -0.43 -4.01
N HIS A 73 6.12 -0.05 -3.40
CA HIS A 73 4.93 0.47 -4.08
C HIS A 73 4.46 1.76 -3.42
N TRP A 74 4.00 2.72 -4.22
CA TRP A 74 3.41 3.97 -3.73
C TRP A 74 1.97 4.04 -4.19
N LEU A 75 1.04 3.68 -3.31
CA LEU A 75 -0.37 3.55 -3.64
C LEU A 75 -1.11 4.85 -3.30
N VAL A 76 -1.93 5.32 -4.24
CA VAL A 76 -2.90 6.40 -4.03
C VAL A 76 -4.29 5.89 -4.40
N THR A 77 -5.32 6.38 -3.73
CA THR A 77 -6.70 6.03 -4.09
C THR A 77 -7.08 6.65 -5.43
N ARG A 78 -7.89 5.93 -6.20
CA ARG A 78 -8.64 6.53 -7.31
C ARG A 78 -9.85 7.30 -6.81
#